data_AF-A0A928ZV42-F1
#
_entry.id   AF-A0A928ZV42-F1
#
_cell.length_a   1.000
_cell.length_b   1.000
_cell.length_c   1.000
_cell.angle_alpha   90.00
_cell.angle_beta   90.00
_cell.angle_gamma   90.00
#
_symmetry.space_group_name_H-M   'P 1'
#
loop_
_entity.id
_entity.type
_entity.pdbx_description
1 polymer ?
#
loop_
_entity_poly.entity_id
_entity_poly.type
_entity_poly.pdbx_seq_one_letter_code
_entity_poly.pdbx_strand_id
1 'polypeptide(L)'
;MPTFQDTCSVALHSQHTLQQADLLAIYAFANHEGVDQTIDSYSFDDFLGLTVYLFITTPSQDIREQLVPLLSKFGSAAVLPLLKILCKKDFLVERNIQALVKQTLSQMALYPLAIGLSQILDRNVDNELTAAALQILEQLTCEPSNRLALSQLFSESAWKNIEDLSSKNSSDSAVTDPRLSIHFPSTASCRHHQPVSDSPLLEHRVVQCV
;
A
#
# COMPACT_ATOMS: atom_id res chain seq x y z
N MET A 1 4.23 13.99 39.26
CA MET A 1 3.26 14.57 38.32
C MET A 1 3.93 14.62 36.97
N PRO A 2 3.78 13.58 36.13
CA PRO A 2 4.37 13.60 34.80
C PRO A 2 3.66 14.66 33.95
N THR A 3 4.48 15.48 33.30
CA THR A 3 4.11 16.59 32.44
C THR A 3 3.43 16.10 31.16
N PHE A 4 2.38 16.82 30.77
CA PHE A 4 1.47 16.60 29.65
C PHE A 4 2.13 16.81 28.25
N GLN A 5 3.39 16.42 28.09
CA GLN A 5 4.19 16.66 26.89
C GLN A 5 4.66 15.39 26.15
N ASP A 6 4.33 14.18 26.63
CA ASP A 6 4.93 12.94 26.10
C ASP A 6 3.97 11.87 25.54
N THR A 7 2.71 12.20 25.27
CA THR A 7 1.78 11.24 24.62
C THR A 7 1.06 11.76 23.38
N CYS A 8 0.98 13.09 23.18
CA CYS A 8 0.41 13.68 21.95
C CYS A 8 1.42 13.88 20.81
N SER A 9 2.72 13.69 21.07
CA SER A 9 3.77 13.87 20.04
C SER A 9 3.89 12.66 19.10
N VAL A 10 3.38 11.48 19.44
CA VAL A 10 3.48 10.28 18.58
C VAL A 10 2.43 10.26 17.44
N ALA A 11 1.48 11.21 17.44
CA ALA A 11 0.69 11.58 16.26
C ALA A 11 1.52 12.26 15.15
N LEU A 12 2.77 12.67 15.45
CA LEU A 12 3.81 12.95 14.45
C LEU A 12 4.33 11.58 13.97
N HIS A 13 3.81 10.96 12.91
CA HIS A 13 3.99 11.36 11.52
C HIS A 13 2.70 11.12 10.72
N SER A 14 1.72 12.00 10.88
CA SER A 14 0.49 12.07 10.08
C SER A 14 0.79 12.11 8.58
N GLN A 15 0.71 10.96 7.91
CA GLN A 15 0.74 10.83 6.44
C GLN A 15 -0.64 10.52 5.88
N HIS A 16 -1.68 10.99 6.56
CA HIS A 16 -3.04 10.96 6.04
C HIS A 16 -3.34 12.28 5.31
N THR A 17 -4.19 12.21 4.29
CA THR A 17 -4.69 13.36 3.54
C THR A 17 -6.20 13.53 3.72
N LEU A 18 -6.79 12.84 4.71
CA LEU A 18 -8.19 12.96 5.08
C LEU A 18 -8.57 14.40 5.43
N GLN A 19 -9.66 14.85 4.84
CA GLN A 19 -10.32 16.12 5.14
C GLN A 19 -11.64 15.88 5.86
N GLN A 20 -12.21 16.95 6.44
CA GLN A 20 -13.53 16.86 7.08
C GLN A 20 -14.62 16.32 6.14
N ALA A 21 -14.57 16.69 4.85
CA ALA A 21 -15.51 16.19 3.85
C ALA A 21 -15.42 14.65 3.66
N ASP A 22 -14.21 14.08 3.80
CA ASP A 22 -14.00 12.64 3.71
C ASP A 22 -14.64 11.91 4.91
N LEU A 23 -14.50 12.47 6.12
CA LEU A 23 -15.11 11.92 7.32
C LEU A 23 -16.65 11.95 7.24
N LEU A 24 -17.21 13.05 6.71
CA LEU A 24 -18.65 13.17 6.48
C LEU A 24 -19.14 12.17 5.41
N ALA A 25 -18.35 11.90 4.38
CA ALA A 25 -18.68 10.88 3.39
C ALA A 25 -18.70 9.48 4.00
N ILE A 26 -17.69 9.11 4.79
CA ILE A 26 -17.64 7.84 5.52
C ILE A 26 -18.87 7.68 6.41
N TYR A 27 -19.25 8.75 7.12
CA TYR A 27 -20.45 8.74 7.95
C TYR A 27 -21.74 8.58 7.14
N ALA A 28 -21.87 9.28 6.01
CA ALA A 28 -23.03 9.14 5.13
C ALA A 28 -23.18 7.69 4.63
N PHE A 29 -22.07 7.01 4.31
CA PHE A 29 -22.08 5.59 3.97
C PHE A 29 -22.48 4.72 5.17
N ALA A 30 -21.97 5.00 6.36
CA ALA A 30 -22.34 4.29 7.58
C ALA A 30 -23.86 4.35 7.83
N ASN A 31 -24.44 5.54 7.75
CA ASN A 31 -25.88 5.75 7.90
C ASN A 31 -26.70 5.02 6.82
N HIS A 32 -26.23 5.05 5.57
CA HIS A 32 -26.89 4.32 4.48
C HIS A 32 -26.91 2.80 4.73
N GLU A 33 -25.89 2.28 5.38
CA GLU A 33 -25.78 0.87 5.80
C GLU A 33 -26.48 0.55 7.13
N GLY A 34 -27.19 1.52 7.73
CA GLY A 34 -27.88 1.34 9.00
C GLY A 34 -26.93 1.23 10.20
N VAL A 35 -25.67 1.66 10.05
CA VAL A 35 -24.70 1.76 11.14
C VAL A 35 -24.93 3.07 11.88
N ASP A 36 -25.88 3.06 12.82
CA ASP A 36 -26.24 4.23 13.63
C ASP A 36 -25.21 4.45 14.74
N GLN A 37 -24.28 5.39 14.52
CA GLN A 37 -23.26 5.75 15.49
C GLN A 37 -23.10 7.26 15.61
N THR A 38 -22.94 7.77 16.84
CA THR A 38 -22.70 9.19 17.10
C THR A 38 -21.25 9.54 16.79
N ILE A 39 -21.04 10.40 15.78
CA ILE A 39 -19.70 10.78 15.28
C ILE A 39 -18.92 11.66 16.27
N ASP A 40 -19.63 12.40 17.13
CA ASP A 40 -19.03 13.51 17.90
C ASP A 40 -17.91 13.07 18.85
N SER A 41 -17.77 11.76 19.11
CA SER A 41 -16.74 11.17 19.95
C SER A 41 -15.69 10.35 19.19
N TYR A 42 -15.73 10.30 17.86
CA TYR A 42 -14.83 9.44 17.09
C TYR A 42 -13.40 9.99 17.04
N SER A 43 -12.45 9.13 17.40
CA SER A 43 -11.03 9.34 17.11
C SER A 43 -10.67 8.95 15.68
N PHE A 44 -9.45 9.28 15.25
CA PHE A 44 -8.92 8.86 13.94
C PHE A 44 -8.95 7.33 13.77
N ASP A 45 -8.59 6.59 14.82
CA ASP A 45 -8.59 5.13 14.80
C ASP A 45 -10.01 4.56 14.72
N ASP A 46 -10.99 5.21 15.35
CA ASP A 46 -12.41 4.83 15.25
C ASP A 46 -12.92 5.01 13.82
N PHE A 47 -12.55 6.12 13.15
CA PHE A 47 -12.88 6.33 11.74
C PHE A 47 -12.20 5.32 10.82
N LEU A 48 -10.93 5.00 11.06
CA LEU A 48 -10.23 3.98 10.28
C LEU A 48 -10.92 2.62 10.46
N GLY A 49 -11.23 2.27 11.71
CA GLY A 49 -11.94 1.05 12.07
C GLY A 49 -13.31 0.94 11.40
N LEU A 50 -14.11 2.01 11.45
CA LEU A 50 -15.41 2.10 10.78
C LEU A 50 -15.27 1.98 9.26
N THR A 51 -14.31 2.68 8.65
CA THR A 51 -14.10 2.65 7.20
C THR A 51 -13.73 1.24 6.73
N VAL A 52 -12.82 0.56 7.46
CA VAL A 52 -12.42 -0.82 7.19
C VAL A 52 -13.59 -1.78 7.42
N TYR A 53 -14.38 -1.58 8.47
CA TYR A 53 -15.59 -2.36 8.72
C TYR A 53 -16.56 -2.25 7.54
N LEU A 54 -16.95 -1.04 7.16
CA LEU A 54 -17.85 -0.79 6.03
C LEU A 54 -17.30 -1.39 4.74
N PHE A 55 -16.01 -1.22 4.46
CA PHE A 55 -15.37 -1.77 3.27
C PHE A 55 -15.49 -3.30 3.17
N ILE A 56 -15.44 -4.00 4.30
CA ILE A 56 -15.55 -5.45 4.37
C ILE A 56 -17.02 -5.91 4.37
N THR A 57 -17.92 -5.21 5.06
CA THR A 57 -19.26 -5.72 5.38
C THR A 57 -20.39 -5.11 4.56
N THR A 58 -20.18 -3.98 3.87
CA THR A 58 -21.22 -3.38 3.02
C THR A 58 -21.64 -4.37 1.92
N PRO A 59 -22.95 -4.60 1.71
CA PRO A 59 -23.45 -5.32 0.55
C PRO A 59 -23.42 -4.47 -0.74
N SER A 60 -23.23 -3.14 -0.62
CA SER A 60 -23.20 -2.22 -1.75
C SER A 60 -21.80 -2.15 -2.36
N GLN A 61 -21.65 -2.74 -3.55
CA GLN A 61 -20.41 -2.67 -4.33
C GLN A 61 -20.02 -1.21 -4.65
N ASP A 62 -21.00 -0.34 -4.90
CA ASP A 62 -20.78 1.09 -5.18
C ASP A 62 -20.16 1.82 -3.96
N ILE A 63 -20.72 1.61 -2.76
CA ILE A 63 -20.14 2.17 -1.53
C ILE A 63 -18.73 1.63 -1.32
N ARG A 64 -18.52 0.33 -1.55
CA ARG A 64 -17.20 -0.29 -1.42
C ARG A 64 -16.15 0.33 -2.35
N GLU A 65 -16.52 0.61 -3.60
CA GLU A 65 -15.66 1.29 -4.57
C GLU A 65 -15.38 2.74 -4.16
N GLN A 66 -16.36 3.45 -3.62
CA GLN A 66 -16.18 4.81 -3.08
C GLN A 66 -15.30 4.85 -1.83
N LEU A 67 -15.23 3.77 -1.05
CA LEU A 67 -14.34 3.66 0.11
C LEU A 67 -12.86 3.48 -0.26
N VAL A 68 -12.54 2.97 -1.45
CA VAL A 68 -11.14 2.79 -1.92
C VAL A 68 -10.32 4.09 -1.86
N PRO A 69 -10.75 5.21 -2.49
CA PRO A 69 -10.01 6.45 -2.42
C PRO A 69 -10.01 7.10 -1.03
N LEU A 70 -10.93 6.71 -0.14
CA LEU A 70 -10.95 7.20 1.25
C LEU A 70 -9.96 6.43 2.12
N LEU A 71 -9.88 5.11 1.96
CA LEU A 71 -8.92 4.26 2.65
C LEU A 71 -7.48 4.63 2.32
N SER A 72 -7.18 4.99 1.06
CA SER A 72 -5.83 5.44 0.70
C SER A 72 -5.43 6.74 1.40
N LYS A 73 -6.39 7.61 1.72
CA LYS A 73 -6.17 8.88 2.44
C LYS A 73 -5.84 8.69 3.92
N PHE A 74 -6.08 7.52 4.53
CA PHE A 74 -5.61 7.21 5.89
C PHE A 74 -4.08 7.01 5.95
N GLY A 75 -3.41 6.92 4.79
CA GLY A 75 -1.97 6.81 4.71
C GLY A 75 -1.43 5.50 5.28
N SER A 76 -0.29 5.57 5.97
CA SER A 76 0.40 4.40 6.53
C SER A 76 -0.47 3.61 7.51
N ALA A 77 -1.42 4.27 8.20
CA ALA A 77 -2.30 3.62 9.16
C ALA A 77 -3.22 2.56 8.52
N ALA A 78 -3.61 2.76 7.26
CA ALA A 78 -4.45 1.80 6.54
C ALA A 78 -3.67 0.60 5.98
N VAL A 79 -2.34 0.63 5.91
CA VAL A 79 -1.55 -0.44 5.29
C VAL A 79 -1.72 -1.77 6.02
N LEU A 80 -1.58 -1.78 7.35
CA LEU A 80 -1.73 -3.01 8.13
C LEU A 80 -3.13 -3.66 8.02
N PRO A 81 -4.26 -2.95 8.22
CA PRO A 81 -5.57 -3.56 8.07
C PRO A 81 -5.81 -4.05 6.64
N LEU A 82 -5.38 -3.31 5.62
CA LEU A 82 -5.47 -3.75 4.21
C LEU A 82 -4.67 -5.04 3.96
N LEU A 83 -3.45 -5.12 4.49
CA LEU A 83 -2.61 -6.32 4.34
C LEU A 83 -3.23 -7.53 5.03
N LYS A 84 -3.83 -7.34 6.21
CA LYS A 84 -4.60 -8.38 6.91
C LYS A 84 -5.77 -8.89 6.07
N ILE A 85 -6.44 -8.02 5.32
CA ILE A 85 -7.53 -8.43 4.41
C ILE A 85 -6.97 -9.26 3.25
N LEU A 86 -5.82 -8.90 2.67
CA LEU A 86 -5.18 -9.68 1.60
C LEU A 86 -4.77 -11.09 2.05
N CYS A 87 -4.18 -11.20 3.23
CA CYS A 87 -3.71 -12.49 3.76
C CYS A 87 -4.86 -13.40 4.23
N LYS A 88 -6.04 -12.84 4.52
CA LYS A 88 -7.20 -13.64 4.96
C LYS A 88 -7.77 -14.46 3.81
N LYS A 89 -7.67 -15.79 3.97
CA LYS A 89 -8.16 -16.79 2.99
C LYS A 89 -9.69 -16.86 2.92
N ASP A 90 -10.41 -16.40 3.94
CA ASP A 90 -11.88 -16.50 3.98
C ASP A 90 -12.59 -15.40 3.17
N PHE A 91 -11.90 -14.30 2.83
CA PHE A 91 -12.47 -13.25 1.97
C PHE A 91 -12.59 -13.64 0.50
N LEU A 92 -12.15 -14.85 0.13
CA LEU A 92 -12.26 -15.38 -1.23
C LEU A 92 -13.70 -15.56 -1.71
N VAL A 93 -14.68 -15.58 -0.80
CA VAL A 93 -16.11 -15.65 -1.15
C VAL A 93 -16.54 -14.37 -1.87
N GLU A 94 -15.93 -13.23 -1.54
CA GLU A 94 -16.13 -11.96 -2.25
C GLU A 94 -14.84 -11.56 -2.97
N ARG A 95 -14.61 -12.20 -4.13
CA ARG A 95 -13.43 -11.98 -5.00
C ARG A 95 -13.11 -10.50 -5.26
N ASN A 96 -14.10 -9.62 -5.18
CA ASN A 96 -13.93 -8.18 -5.38
C ASN A 96 -13.15 -7.50 -4.26
N ILE A 97 -13.23 -7.96 -2.99
CA ILE A 97 -12.57 -7.28 -1.88
C ILE A 97 -11.05 -7.30 -2.05
N GLN A 98 -10.46 -8.46 -2.39
CA GLN A 98 -9.01 -8.54 -2.59
C GLN A 98 -8.54 -7.64 -3.75
N ALA A 99 -9.31 -7.57 -4.84
CA ALA A 99 -8.99 -6.69 -5.95
C ALA A 99 -9.03 -5.20 -5.54
N LEU A 100 -10.05 -4.80 -4.78
CA LEU A 100 -10.18 -3.43 -4.28
C LEU A 100 -9.11 -3.08 -3.23
N VAL A 101 -8.65 -4.03 -2.43
CA VAL A 101 -7.52 -3.80 -1.53
C VAL A 101 -6.23 -3.56 -2.31
N LYS A 102 -5.94 -4.38 -3.32
CA LYS A 102 -4.78 -4.15 -4.20
C LYS A 102 -4.86 -2.78 -4.87
N GLN A 103 -6.05 -2.40 -5.34
CA GLN A 103 -6.30 -1.08 -5.90
C GLN A 103 -6.08 0.03 -4.86
N THR A 104 -6.53 -0.16 -3.62
CA THR A 104 -6.34 0.82 -2.54
C THR A 104 -4.85 1.04 -2.28
N LEU A 105 -4.07 -0.05 -2.17
CA LEU A 105 -2.63 0.00 -1.96
C LEU A 105 -1.90 0.64 -3.16
N SER A 106 -2.33 0.39 -4.40
CA SER A 106 -1.73 1.01 -5.58
C SER A 106 -2.05 2.50 -5.75
N GLN A 107 -3.14 2.97 -5.13
CA GLN A 107 -3.51 4.39 -5.08
C GLN A 107 -2.87 5.16 -3.93
N MET A 108 -2.24 4.47 -2.95
CA MET A 108 -1.54 5.14 -1.87
C MET A 108 -0.28 5.84 -2.38
N ALA A 109 0.02 7.00 -1.79
CA ALA A 109 1.30 7.66 -2.04
C ALA A 109 2.46 6.77 -1.56
N LEU A 110 3.58 6.79 -2.29
CA LEU A 110 4.74 5.94 -2.06
C LEU A 110 5.24 5.99 -0.61
N TYR A 111 5.37 7.19 -0.04
CA TYR A 111 5.88 7.39 1.32
C TYR A 111 5.00 6.73 2.40
N PRO A 112 3.68 7.01 2.49
CA PRO A 112 2.82 6.33 3.46
C PRO A 112 2.75 4.82 3.27
N LEU A 113 2.75 4.35 2.02
CA LEU A 113 2.80 2.91 1.76
C LEU A 113 4.10 2.30 2.30
N ALA A 114 5.25 2.88 1.96
CA ALA A 114 6.57 2.40 2.38
C ALA A 114 6.73 2.39 3.91
N ILE A 115 6.28 3.44 4.59
CA ILE A 115 6.33 3.53 6.06
C ILE A 115 5.39 2.52 6.70
N GLY A 116 4.19 2.32 6.17
CA GLY A 116 3.29 1.29 6.67
C GLY A 116 3.90 -0.11 6.53
N LEU A 117 4.54 -0.39 5.39
CA LEU A 117 5.22 -1.67 5.16
C LEU A 117 6.44 -1.84 6.07
N SER A 118 7.27 -0.80 6.25
CA SER A 118 8.46 -0.86 7.14
C SER A 118 8.06 -1.20 8.58
N GLN A 119 7.01 -0.56 9.09
CA GLN A 119 6.48 -0.81 10.43
C GLN A 119 6.04 -2.25 10.63
N ILE A 120 5.52 -2.91 9.58
CA ILE A 120 5.14 -4.32 9.63
C ILE A 120 6.38 -5.21 9.76
N LEU A 121 7.45 -4.90 9.01
CA LEU A 121 8.72 -5.63 9.07
C LEU A 121 9.40 -5.47 10.43
N ASP A 122 9.46 -4.24 10.94
CA ASP A 122 10.13 -3.93 12.22
C ASP A 122 9.43 -4.59 13.41
N ARG A 123 8.10 -4.70 13.36
CA ARG A 123 7.30 -5.31 14.43
C ARG A 123 7.26 -6.83 14.37
N ASN A 124 7.70 -7.43 13.26
CA ASN A 124 7.69 -8.88 13.01
C ASN A 124 6.38 -9.56 13.48
N VAL A 125 5.25 -9.00 13.05
CA VAL A 125 3.93 -9.29 13.64
C VAL A 125 3.43 -10.70 13.31
N ASP A 126 3.66 -11.15 12.08
CA ASP A 126 3.20 -12.43 11.55
C ASP A 126 3.95 -12.79 10.26
N ASN A 127 4.24 -14.07 10.03
CA ASN A 127 5.03 -14.51 8.87
C ASN A 127 4.32 -14.31 7.53
N GLU A 128 2.98 -14.50 7.47
CA GLU A 128 2.22 -14.27 6.23
C GLU A 128 2.16 -12.77 5.92
N LEU A 129 1.94 -11.92 6.93
CA LEU A 129 1.98 -10.46 6.77
C LEU A 129 3.37 -9.95 6.37
N THR A 130 4.43 -10.45 6.99
CA THR A 130 5.80 -10.08 6.66
C THR A 130 6.13 -10.49 5.22
N ALA A 131 5.75 -11.69 4.80
CA ALA A 131 5.94 -12.14 3.42
C ALA A 131 5.16 -11.27 2.41
N ALA A 132 3.91 -10.94 2.73
CA ALA A 132 3.10 -10.06 1.89
C ALA A 132 3.68 -8.65 1.80
N ALA A 133 4.14 -8.09 2.91
CA ALA A 133 4.76 -6.78 2.93
C ALA A 133 6.03 -6.74 2.08
N LEU A 134 6.87 -7.77 2.17
CA LEU A 134 8.10 -7.85 1.39
C LEU A 134 7.83 -8.03 -0.12
N GLN A 135 6.82 -8.83 -0.50
CA GLN A 135 6.42 -8.96 -1.91
C GLN A 135 5.94 -7.63 -2.51
N ILE A 136 5.23 -6.82 -1.72
CA ILE A 136 4.80 -5.49 -2.18
C ILE A 136 6.01 -4.55 -2.30
N LEU A 137 6.94 -4.59 -1.33
CA LEU A 137 8.16 -3.79 -1.39
C LEU A 137 9.03 -4.15 -2.59
N GLU A 138 9.19 -5.44 -2.90
CA GLU A 138 9.90 -5.91 -4.09
C GLU A 138 9.31 -5.26 -5.35
N GLN A 139 7.98 -5.30 -5.50
CA GLN A 139 7.27 -4.66 -6.63
C GLN A 139 7.50 -3.14 -6.68
N LEU A 140 7.56 -2.46 -5.54
CA LEU A 140 7.85 -1.02 -5.50
C LEU A 140 9.31 -0.72 -5.89
N THR A 141 10.26 -1.57 -5.49
CA THR A 141 11.70 -1.39 -5.78
C THR A 141 12.10 -1.73 -7.21
N CYS A 142 11.21 -2.35 -8.00
CA CYS A 142 11.41 -2.58 -9.42
C CYS A 142 11.61 -1.27 -10.21
N GLU A 143 10.96 -0.19 -9.77
CA GLU A 143 11.15 1.15 -10.33
C GLU A 143 12.41 1.81 -9.74
N PRO A 144 13.41 2.19 -10.56
CA PRO A 144 14.67 2.76 -10.06
C PRO A 144 14.49 4.04 -9.22
N SER A 145 13.51 4.87 -9.59
CA SER A 145 13.13 6.08 -8.86
C SER A 145 12.60 5.77 -7.46
N ASN A 146 11.73 4.77 -7.36
CA ASN A 146 11.21 4.29 -6.08
C ASN A 146 12.32 3.67 -5.24
N ARG A 147 13.19 2.84 -5.84
CA ARG A 147 14.31 2.21 -5.10
C ARG A 147 15.20 3.24 -4.40
N LEU A 148 15.53 4.35 -5.08
CA LEU A 148 16.31 5.43 -4.48
C LEU A 148 15.54 6.14 -3.34
N ALA A 149 14.26 6.44 -3.55
CA ALA A 149 13.44 7.09 -2.53
C ALA A 149 13.28 6.19 -1.28
N LEU A 150 13.02 4.90 -1.51
CA LEU A 150 12.94 3.90 -0.47
C LEU A 150 14.30 3.77 0.24
N SER A 151 15.44 3.85 -0.47
CA SER A 151 16.76 3.63 0.14
C SER A 151 17.08 4.60 1.26
N GLN A 152 16.48 5.78 1.20
CA GLN A 152 16.56 6.83 2.20
C GLN A 152 15.57 6.65 3.36
N LEU A 153 14.55 5.80 3.20
CA LEU A 153 13.45 5.63 4.16
C LEU A 153 13.61 4.44 5.09
N PHE A 154 14.16 3.32 4.61
CA PHE A 154 14.29 2.12 5.46
C PHE A 154 15.62 2.08 6.20
N SER A 155 15.61 1.42 7.36
CA SER A 155 16.82 1.01 8.07
C SER A 155 17.63 0.01 7.25
N GLU A 156 18.94 -0.08 7.50
CA GLU A 156 19.82 -1.06 6.84
C GLU A 156 19.32 -2.51 7.04
N SER A 157 18.75 -2.83 8.19
CA SER A 157 18.17 -4.14 8.48
C SER A 157 16.94 -4.43 7.63
N ALA A 158 16.05 -3.46 7.42
CA ALA A 158 14.88 -3.62 6.57
C ALA A 158 15.28 -3.75 5.09
N TRP A 159 16.31 -3.01 4.65
CA TRP A 159 16.90 -3.18 3.31
C TRP A 159 17.47 -4.56 3.07
N LYS A 160 18.24 -5.06 4.03
CA LYS A 160 18.81 -6.40 3.95
C LYS A 160 17.72 -7.47 3.81
N ASN A 161 16.60 -7.35 4.52
CA ASN A 161 15.48 -8.27 4.38
C ASN A 161 14.86 -8.26 2.97
N ILE A 162 14.81 -7.09 2.32
CA ILE A 162 14.32 -6.95 0.94
C ILE A 162 15.31 -7.63 -0.04
N GLU A 163 16.62 -7.39 0.11
CA GLU A 163 17.66 -7.98 -0.75
C GLU A 163 17.78 -9.51 -0.58
N ASP A 164 17.68 -10.00 0.66
CA ASP A 164 17.72 -11.44 0.97
C ASP A 164 16.54 -12.19 0.34
N LEU A 165 15.38 -11.55 0.19
CA LEU A 165 14.23 -12.13 -0.50
C LEU A 165 14.37 -12.11 -2.02
N SER A 166 14.83 -11.00 -2.58
CA SER A 166 15.12 -10.91 -4.02
C SER A 166 16.12 -11.99 -4.44
N SER A 167 17.12 -12.24 -3.60
CA SER A 167 18.12 -13.29 -3.81
C SER A 167 17.52 -14.70 -3.75
N LYS A 168 16.60 -14.96 -2.81
CA LYS A 168 15.91 -16.27 -2.69
C LYS A 168 14.97 -16.56 -3.86
N ASN A 169 14.24 -15.54 -4.32
CA ASN A 169 13.33 -15.64 -5.47
C ASN A 169 14.08 -15.86 -6.80
N SER A 170 15.36 -15.48 -6.89
CA SER A 170 16.20 -15.74 -8.07
C SER A 170 16.77 -17.17 -8.11
N SER A 171 16.86 -17.85 -6.96
CA SER A 171 17.43 -19.20 -6.85
C SER A 171 16.38 -20.32 -6.84
N ASP A 172 15.16 -20.04 -6.36
CA ASP A 172 14.05 -20.98 -6.41
C ASP A 172 13.03 -20.52 -7.47
N SER A 173 12.84 -21.32 -8.51
CA SER A 173 11.67 -21.21 -9.39
C SER A 173 10.41 -21.57 -8.60
N ALA A 174 9.87 -20.65 -7.79
CA ALA A 174 8.67 -20.92 -7.00
C ALA A 174 7.75 -19.70 -6.87
N VAL A 175 6.60 -19.82 -7.54
CA VAL A 175 5.26 -19.40 -7.09
C VAL A 175 5.20 -18.02 -6.44
N THR A 176 5.21 -16.98 -7.28
CA THR A 176 4.59 -15.71 -6.93
C THR A 176 3.12 -16.00 -6.58
N ASP A 177 2.67 -15.72 -5.36
CA ASP A 177 1.25 -15.86 -5.04
C ASP A 177 0.49 -14.80 -5.87
N PRO A 178 -0.34 -15.19 -6.86
CA PRO A 178 -1.06 -14.23 -7.69
C PRO A 178 -1.98 -13.31 -6.85
N ARG A 179 -2.30 -13.68 -5.60
CA ARG A 179 -3.06 -12.86 -4.66
C ARG A 179 -2.29 -11.65 -4.14
N LEU A 180 -0.98 -11.60 -4.28
CA LEU A 180 -0.14 -10.50 -3.76
C LEU A 180 0.51 -9.66 -4.88
N SER A 181 0.29 -10.03 -6.14
CA SER A 181 0.66 -9.19 -7.28
C SER A 181 -0.26 -7.96 -7.33
N ILE A 182 0.31 -6.78 -7.11
CA ILE A 182 -0.33 -5.47 -7.18
C ILE A 182 0.18 -4.76 -8.43
N HIS A 183 -0.72 -4.36 -9.32
CA HIS A 183 -0.34 -3.56 -10.46
C HIS A 183 -0.20 -2.10 -10.02
N PHE A 184 1.03 -1.67 -9.73
CA PHE A 184 1.33 -0.25 -9.60
C PHE A 184 1.32 0.38 -11.01
N PRO A 185 0.76 1.59 -11.19
CA PRO A 185 0.85 2.31 -12.46
C PRO A 185 2.32 2.65 -12.72
N SER A 186 2.98 1.78 -13.48
CA SER A 186 4.38 1.89 -13.88
C SER A 186 4.46 2.50 -15.28
N THR A 187 5.46 3.36 -15.50
CA THR A 187 5.86 3.83 -16.83
C THR A 187 6.91 2.93 -17.50
N ALA A 188 7.40 1.89 -16.82
CA ALA A 188 8.45 1.00 -17.30
C ALA A 188 8.21 -0.46 -16.88
N SER A 189 7.74 -1.28 -17.83
CA SER A 189 7.60 -2.72 -17.65
C SER A 189 8.94 -3.37 -17.31
N CYS A 190 9.13 -3.81 -16.06
CA CYS A 190 10.22 -4.68 -15.64
C CYS A 190 10.05 -6.08 -16.24
N ARG A 191 10.36 -6.21 -17.54
CA ARG A 191 10.83 -7.49 -18.07
C ARG A 191 12.34 -7.46 -17.97
N HIS A 192 12.92 -8.44 -17.27
CA HIS A 192 14.31 -8.79 -17.43
C HIS A 192 14.55 -9.18 -18.90
N HIS A 193 14.84 -8.19 -19.73
CA HIS A 193 15.44 -8.43 -21.04
C HIS A 193 16.90 -8.77 -20.80
N GLN A 194 17.24 -10.04 -20.99
CA GLN A 194 18.60 -10.42 -21.35
C GLN A 194 19.03 -9.55 -22.55
N PRO A 195 20.24 -8.97 -22.53
CA PRO A 195 20.74 -8.23 -23.67
C PRO A 195 21.12 -9.23 -24.76
N VAL A 196 20.25 -9.40 -25.76
CA VAL A 196 20.69 -9.93 -27.05
C VAL A 196 21.46 -8.81 -27.71
N SER A 197 22.78 -9.01 -27.76
CA SER A 197 23.69 -8.19 -28.56
C SER A 197 23.24 -8.25 -30.01
N ASP A 198 22.99 -7.10 -30.62
CA ASP A 198 23.27 -6.87 -32.05
C ASP A 198 23.25 -5.35 -32.32
N SER A 199 24.43 -4.81 -32.63
CA SER A 199 24.58 -3.50 -33.29
C SER A 199 24.24 -3.64 -34.77
N PRO A 200 23.68 -2.63 -35.44
CA PRO A 200 24.58 -1.75 -36.19
C PRO A 200 24.16 -0.26 -36.33
N LEU A 201 25.20 0.58 -36.37
CA LEU A 201 25.41 1.79 -37.19
C LEU A 201 24.25 2.78 -37.39
N LEU A 202 24.31 3.89 -36.63
CA LEU A 202 23.64 5.16 -36.90
C LEU A 202 24.45 5.99 -37.92
N GLU A 203 23.89 6.22 -39.11
CA GLU A 203 24.30 7.33 -39.97
C GLU A 203 23.67 8.64 -39.48
N HIS A 204 24.52 9.64 -39.29
CA HIS A 204 24.16 11.02 -38.97
C HIS A 204 23.42 11.71 -40.12
N ARG A 205 22.29 12.36 -39.82
CA ARG A 205 21.84 13.54 -40.57
C ARG A 205 21.48 14.67 -39.62
N VAL A 206 22.35 15.68 -39.62
CA VAL A 206 22.13 17.02 -39.06
C VAL A 206 21.16 17.75 -40.00
N VAL A 207 20.05 18.25 -39.48
CA VAL A 207 19.23 19.26 -40.15
C VAL A 207 19.25 20.51 -39.29
N GLN A 208 19.86 21.55 -39.84
CA GLN A 208 20.01 22.88 -39.28
C GLN A 208 18.84 23.71 -39.82
N CYS A 209 17.96 24.20 -38.96
CA CYS A 209 16.89 25.12 -39.36
C CYS A 209 17.40 26.56 -39.30
N VAL A 210 17.16 27.31 -40.37
CA VAL A 210 17.27 28.77 -40.50
C VAL A 210 15.95 29.39 -40.08
#